data_AF-A0AAN8GJ12-F1
#
_entry.id   AF-A0AAN8GJ12-F1
#
_cell.length_a   1.000
_cell.length_b   1.000
_cell.length_c   1.000
_cell.angle_alpha   90.00
_cell.angle_beta   90.00
_cell.angle_gamma   90.00
#
_symmetry.space_group_name_H-M   'P 1'
#
loop_
_entity.id
_entity.type
_entity.pdbx_description
1 polymer ?
#
loop_
_entity_poly.entity_id
_entity_poly.type
_entity_poly.pdbx_seq_one_letter_code
_entity_poly.pdbx_strand_id
1 'polypeptide(L)'
;MFAVLGRPVSRRPPPDFFYFSDFERHNAEVAAFHLDKILDFRRVPPVAGRLVNMTKEIRDVTRDKKLWRTFFISPANNVCFYGECSYYCSTEHALCGKPDQIEGSLAAFLPDLALAKRKTWRNPWRRSYHKRKKAEWEVDPDYCEEVKQTPPYDSGTRLLDIMDMTVFDFLMGNMDRHHYETFEKFGNETFIIHLDNGRGFGKHSHDEVSILVPLTQCCRIRKSTHLRLQLLAKEEFKLSLLMSESLVRDWLSPVLIQQHLQAMDRRVRQVLNVLSDCVEKEGYSYVVEDDLQGPTPPPRQR
;
A
#
# COMPACT_ATOMS: atom_id res chain seq x y z
N MET A 1 8.97 2.10 13.25
CA MET A 1 9.11 0.67 12.94
C MET A 1 10.28 0.47 11.99
N PHE A 2 11.14 -0.50 12.25
CA PHE A 2 12.21 -0.90 11.33
C PHE A 2 11.84 -2.22 10.69
N ALA A 3 11.71 -2.25 9.37
CA ALA A 3 11.41 -3.44 8.61
C ALA A 3 12.63 -3.81 7.76
N VAL A 4 13.23 -4.96 8.07
CA VAL A 4 14.27 -5.59 7.25
C VAL A 4 13.61 -6.75 6.54
N LEU A 5 13.52 -6.66 5.21
CA LEU A 5 12.67 -7.57 4.45
C LEU A 5 13.45 -8.19 3.29
N GLY A 6 13.43 -9.52 3.27
CA GLY A 6 14.48 -10.41 2.77
C GLY A 6 14.62 -10.56 1.26
N ARG A 7 14.14 -9.62 0.43
CA ARG A 7 14.32 -9.71 -1.03
C ARG A 7 14.98 -8.47 -1.63
N PRO A 8 16.07 -8.65 -2.42
CA PRO A 8 16.67 -7.56 -3.20
C PRO A 8 15.69 -6.95 -4.19
N VAL A 9 15.91 -5.69 -4.53
CA VAL A 9 15.11 -4.89 -5.48
C VAL A 9 14.86 -5.60 -6.83
N SER A 10 15.83 -6.38 -7.32
CA SER A 10 15.74 -7.08 -8.62
C SER A 10 14.93 -8.38 -8.57
N ARG A 11 14.62 -8.93 -7.39
CA ARG A 11 14.08 -10.29 -7.28
C ARG A 11 12.55 -10.28 -7.28
N ARG A 12 11.95 -10.79 -8.36
CA ARG A 12 10.50 -10.99 -8.45
C ARG A 12 10.02 -12.16 -7.57
N PRO A 13 8.76 -12.17 -7.09
CA PRO A 13 8.12 -13.34 -6.52
C PRO A 13 8.06 -14.45 -7.57
N PRO A 14 8.21 -15.73 -7.19
CA PRO A 14 7.89 -16.83 -8.09
C PRO A 14 6.44 -16.70 -8.58
N PRO A 15 6.15 -17.05 -9.85
CA PRO A 15 4.80 -16.91 -10.40
C PRO A 15 3.75 -17.72 -9.62
N ASP A 16 4.14 -18.88 -9.09
CA ASP A 16 3.28 -19.81 -8.36
C ASP A 16 2.95 -19.38 -6.92
N PHE A 17 3.57 -18.30 -6.42
CA PHE A 17 3.32 -17.83 -5.06
C PHE A 17 1.99 -17.08 -5.03
N PHE A 18 1.10 -17.52 -4.12
CA PHE A 18 -0.07 -16.74 -3.74
C PHE A 18 0.38 -15.44 -3.03
N TYR A 19 -0.44 -14.38 -3.13
CA TYR A 19 -0.17 -13.09 -2.46
C TYR A 19 0.17 -13.25 -0.97
N PHE A 20 -0.58 -14.10 -0.27
CA PHE A 20 -0.40 -14.33 1.17
C PHE A 20 0.89 -15.10 1.52
N SER A 21 1.57 -15.67 0.54
CA SER A 21 2.87 -16.36 0.68
C SER A 21 4.03 -15.55 0.14
N ASP A 22 3.80 -14.36 -0.43
CA ASP A 22 4.87 -13.50 -0.88
C ASP A 22 5.61 -12.89 0.31
N PHE A 23 6.92 -12.74 0.14
CA PHE A 23 7.75 -12.04 1.12
C PHE A 23 7.54 -10.55 0.95
N GLU A 24 7.44 -9.85 2.07
CA GLU A 24 7.44 -8.40 2.05
C GLU A 24 8.80 -7.86 1.56
N ARG A 25 8.81 -6.58 1.19
CA ARG A 25 9.91 -5.87 0.55
C ARG A 25 10.07 -4.50 1.21
N HIS A 26 11.26 -4.22 1.72
CA HIS A 26 11.52 -2.95 2.41
C HIS A 26 11.42 -1.76 1.45
N ASN A 27 11.88 -1.92 0.21
CA ASN A 27 11.81 -0.89 -0.82
C ASN A 27 10.37 -0.59 -1.27
N ALA A 28 9.44 -1.54 -1.11
CA ALA A 28 8.02 -1.30 -1.40
C ALA A 28 7.41 -0.30 -0.41
N GLU A 29 7.75 -0.37 0.88
CA GLU A 29 7.29 0.61 1.88
C GLU A 29 7.81 2.02 1.59
N VAL A 30 9.08 2.14 1.22
CA VAL A 30 9.67 3.43 0.82
C VAL A 30 8.95 3.97 -0.43
N ALA A 31 8.82 3.14 -1.47
CA ALA A 31 8.16 3.54 -2.70
C ALA A 31 6.68 3.90 -2.50
N ALA A 32 5.96 3.19 -1.63
CA ALA A 32 4.57 3.45 -1.29
C ALA A 32 4.40 4.83 -0.66
N PHE A 33 5.26 5.23 0.27
CA PHE A 33 5.24 6.58 0.85
C PHE A 33 5.43 7.68 -0.21
N HIS A 34 6.40 7.50 -1.12
CA HIS A 34 6.63 8.47 -2.19
C HIS A 34 5.46 8.53 -3.19
N LEU A 35 4.86 7.39 -3.53
CA LEU A 35 3.68 7.30 -4.38
C LEU A 35 2.48 8.01 -3.76
N ASP A 36 2.20 7.76 -2.48
CA ASP A 36 1.10 8.37 -1.74
C ASP A 36 1.23 9.91 -1.69
N LYS A 37 2.47 10.41 -1.52
CA LYS A 37 2.78 11.84 -1.63
C LYS A 37 2.56 12.38 -3.04
N ILE A 38 2.94 11.65 -4.09
CA ILE A 38 2.74 12.08 -5.48
C ILE A 38 1.28 12.02 -5.88
N LEU A 39 0.47 11.10 -5.36
CA LEU A 39 -0.97 11.08 -5.56
C LEU A 39 -1.71 12.14 -4.73
N ASP A 40 -0.98 12.86 -3.87
CA ASP A 40 -1.51 13.87 -2.95
C ASP A 40 -2.48 13.31 -1.89
N PHE A 41 -2.42 12.01 -1.63
CA PHE A 41 -3.22 11.37 -0.59
C PHE A 41 -2.71 11.73 0.81
N ARG A 42 -1.38 11.63 1.04
CA ARG A 42 -0.70 11.96 2.30
C ARG A 42 -1.19 11.14 3.50
N ARG A 43 -1.42 9.84 3.28
CA ARG A 43 -2.00 8.88 4.24
C ARG A 43 -1.05 7.74 4.60
N VAL A 44 0.11 7.63 3.95
CA VAL A 44 1.20 6.73 4.37
C VAL A 44 2.10 7.47 5.38
N PRO A 45 2.43 6.89 6.55
CA PRO A 45 3.42 7.47 7.46
C PRO A 45 4.77 7.69 6.77
N PRO A 46 5.59 8.67 7.20
CA PRO A 46 6.91 8.87 6.61
C PRO A 46 7.77 7.60 6.67
N VAL A 47 8.28 7.16 5.52
CA VAL A 47 9.19 6.03 5.38
C VAL A 47 10.45 6.45 4.64
N ALA A 48 11.61 6.05 5.15
CA ALA A 48 12.91 6.24 4.48
C ALA A 48 13.72 4.93 4.46
N GLY A 49 14.50 4.74 3.42
CA GLY A 49 15.49 3.67 3.34
C GLY A 49 16.73 3.96 4.19
N ARG A 50 17.33 2.92 4.77
CA ARG A 50 18.58 3.04 5.52
C ARG A 50 19.43 1.77 5.45
N LEU A 51 20.75 1.95 5.38
CA LEU A 51 21.73 0.90 5.65
C LEU A 51 22.02 0.85 7.15
N VAL A 52 21.83 -0.32 7.76
CA VAL A 52 21.93 -0.51 9.21
C VAL A 52 23.03 -1.50 9.54
N ASN A 53 23.89 -1.13 10.48
CA ASN A 53 24.88 -2.04 11.04
C ASN A 53 24.19 -2.98 12.03
N MET A 54 23.98 -4.23 11.62
CA MET A 54 23.24 -5.24 12.39
C MET A 54 23.88 -5.53 13.74
N THR A 55 25.20 -5.41 13.83
CA THR A 55 25.94 -5.66 15.06
C THR A 55 25.74 -4.51 16.04
N LYS A 56 26.17 -3.31 15.67
CA LYS A 56 26.19 -2.14 16.55
C LYS A 56 24.80 -1.55 16.82
N GLU A 57 23.91 -1.59 15.85
CA GLU A 57 22.63 -0.87 15.91
C GLU A 57 21.43 -1.76 16.21
N ILE A 58 21.59 -3.09 16.21
CA ILE A 58 20.52 -4.03 16.53
C ILE A 58 20.97 -4.97 17.65
N ARG A 59 21.95 -5.83 17.38
CA ARG A 59 22.37 -6.90 18.30
C ARG A 59 22.92 -6.36 19.61
N ASP A 60 23.80 -5.36 19.57
CA ASP A 60 24.51 -4.88 20.75
C ASP A 60 23.67 -3.91 21.61
N VAL A 61 22.56 -3.40 21.06
CA VAL A 61 21.66 -2.44 21.75
C VAL A 61 20.30 -3.05 22.14
N THR A 62 19.91 -4.19 21.58
CA THR A 62 18.62 -4.80 21.89
C THR A 62 18.56 -5.24 23.36
N ARG A 63 17.45 -4.91 24.02
CA ARG A 63 17.12 -5.41 25.37
C ARG A 63 16.28 -6.69 25.31
N ASP A 64 15.80 -7.06 24.13
CA ASP A 64 15.02 -8.27 23.92
C ASP A 64 15.96 -9.48 23.79
N LYS A 65 16.01 -10.28 24.86
CA LYS A 65 16.80 -11.51 24.93
C LYS A 65 16.36 -12.54 23.89
N LYS A 66 15.10 -12.56 23.48
CA LYS A 66 14.62 -13.50 22.47
C LYS A 66 15.19 -13.14 21.10
N LEU A 67 15.06 -11.88 20.69
CA LEU A 67 15.66 -11.37 19.45
C LEU A 67 17.18 -11.59 19.44
N TRP A 68 17.87 -11.24 20.54
CA TRP A 68 19.33 -11.39 20.66
C TRP A 68 19.80 -12.82 20.40
N ARG A 69 19.06 -13.83 20.90
CA ARG A 69 19.39 -15.26 20.72
C ARG A 69 19.24 -15.76 19.29
N THR A 70 18.54 -15.03 18.42
CA THR A 70 18.36 -15.40 17.02
C THR A 70 19.54 -15.02 16.12
N PHE A 71 20.51 -14.26 16.64
CA PHE A 71 21.70 -13.87 15.89
C PHE A 71 22.69 -15.03 15.76
N PHE A 72 23.27 -15.19 14.57
CA PHE A 72 24.31 -16.20 14.30
C PHE A 72 25.23 -15.75 13.16
N ILE A 73 26.35 -16.48 12.99
CA ILE A 73 27.26 -16.29 11.85
C ILE A 73 26.97 -17.37 10.81
N SER A 74 26.68 -16.96 9.58
CA SER A 74 26.45 -17.89 8.46
C SER A 74 27.74 -18.60 8.02
N PRO A 75 27.65 -19.71 7.27
CA PRO A 75 28.83 -20.37 6.67
C PRO A 75 29.67 -19.46 5.76
N ALA A 76 29.06 -18.40 5.22
CA ALA A 76 29.74 -17.37 4.42
C ALA A 76 30.35 -16.23 5.28
N ASN A 77 30.43 -16.42 6.60
CA ASN A 77 30.97 -15.46 7.57
C ASN A 77 30.22 -14.10 7.64
N ASN A 78 28.93 -14.09 7.28
CA ASN A 78 28.05 -12.93 7.45
C ASN A 78 27.25 -13.03 8.75
N VAL A 79 26.96 -11.88 9.36
CA VAL A 79 26.06 -11.76 10.52
C VAL A 79 24.62 -11.89 10.04
N CYS A 80 23.86 -12.79 10.67
CA CYS A 80 22.46 -13.04 10.36
C CYS A 80 21.59 -13.05 11.61
N PHE A 81 20.30 -12.79 11.45
CA PHE A 81 19.27 -13.07 12.46
C PHE A 81 17.96 -13.47 11.78
N TYR A 82 17.10 -14.22 12.47
CA TYR A 82 15.79 -14.61 11.95
C TYR A 82 14.61 -14.08 12.77
N GLY A 83 14.83 -13.51 13.96
CA GLY A 83 13.77 -12.89 14.77
C GLY A 83 12.71 -13.87 15.29
N GLU A 84 11.58 -13.33 15.75
CA GLU A 84 10.43 -14.11 16.25
C GLU A 84 9.16 -13.59 15.58
N CYS A 85 8.58 -14.39 14.68
CA CYS A 85 7.34 -14.07 14.00
C CYS A 85 6.63 -15.34 13.51
N SER A 86 5.36 -15.19 13.11
CA SER A 86 4.52 -16.31 12.67
C SER A 86 4.86 -16.84 11.27
N TYR A 87 5.52 -16.04 10.43
CA TYR A 87 5.81 -16.39 9.03
C TYR A 87 7.30 -16.27 8.73
N TYR A 88 7.93 -17.39 8.35
CA TYR A 88 9.30 -17.41 7.84
C TYR A 88 10.37 -16.81 8.77
N CYS A 89 10.16 -16.76 10.09
CA CYS A 89 11.21 -16.46 11.06
C CYS A 89 11.93 -17.77 11.48
N SER A 90 12.78 -18.29 10.59
CA SER A 90 13.60 -19.48 10.84
C SER A 90 15.02 -19.32 10.29
N THR A 91 15.95 -20.19 10.69
CA THR A 91 17.34 -20.18 10.19
C THR A 91 17.43 -20.25 8.66
N GLU A 92 16.53 -20.98 8.01
CA GLU A 92 16.46 -21.11 6.54
C GLU A 92 16.11 -19.78 5.85
N HIS A 93 15.35 -18.93 6.52
CA HIS A 93 14.84 -17.66 6.00
C HIS A 93 15.48 -16.45 6.69
N ALA A 94 16.64 -16.66 7.33
CA ALA A 94 17.33 -15.62 8.07
C ALA A 94 17.74 -14.44 7.19
N LEU A 95 17.72 -13.26 7.78
CA LEU A 95 18.19 -12.02 7.18
C LEU A 95 19.68 -11.88 7.48
N CYS A 96 20.49 -11.79 6.43
CA CYS A 96 21.94 -11.76 6.52
C CYS A 96 22.50 -10.48 5.91
N GLY A 97 23.45 -9.85 6.62
CA GLY A 97 24.18 -8.69 6.14
C GLY A 97 25.34 -9.05 5.21
N LYS A 98 26.13 -8.03 4.84
CA LYS A 98 27.38 -8.17 4.06
C LYS A 98 28.50 -7.24 4.57
N PRO A 99 29.41 -7.69 5.44
CA PRO A 99 29.25 -8.88 6.29
C PRO A 99 28.21 -8.65 7.40
N ASP A 100 28.02 -7.41 7.86
CA ASP A 100 27.14 -7.04 8.97
C ASP A 100 26.21 -5.84 8.67
N GLN A 101 26.23 -5.33 7.44
CA GLN A 101 25.35 -4.26 6.98
C GLN A 101 24.15 -4.82 6.24
N ILE A 102 22.97 -4.27 6.51
CA ILE A 102 21.73 -4.66 5.83
C ILE A 102 20.86 -3.45 5.50
N GLU A 103 20.24 -3.48 4.32
CA GLU A 103 19.27 -2.48 3.90
C GLU A 103 17.91 -2.76 4.55
N GLY A 104 17.22 -1.71 4.96
CA GLY A 104 15.87 -1.80 5.50
C GLY A 104 15.10 -0.49 5.36
N SER A 105 13.79 -0.56 5.57
CA SER A 105 12.92 0.61 5.61
C SER A 105 12.63 1.02 7.05
N LEU A 106 12.65 2.32 7.29
CA LEU A 106 12.33 2.93 8.57
C LEU A 106 11.07 3.76 8.42
N ALA A 107 9.98 3.25 8.98
CA ALA A 107 8.72 3.98 9.07
C ALA A 107 8.64 4.73 10.42
N ALA A 108 8.23 5.99 10.39
CA ALA A 108 7.93 6.74 11.60
C ALA A 108 6.82 6.02 12.39
N PHE A 109 6.98 5.93 13.71
CA PHE A 109 5.92 5.39 14.55
C PHE A 109 4.71 6.32 14.50
N LEU A 110 3.53 5.74 14.33
CA LEU A 110 2.29 6.44 14.62
C LEU A 110 2.23 6.78 16.12
N PRO A 111 1.42 7.79 16.52
CA PRO A 111 1.25 8.13 17.92
C PRO A 111 0.83 6.91 18.75
N ASP A 112 1.22 6.94 20.03
CA ASP A 112 0.85 5.90 20.99
C ASP A 112 -0.67 5.73 21.06
N LEU A 113 -1.15 4.50 21.22
CA LEU A 113 -2.57 4.18 21.25
C LEU A 113 -3.32 4.84 22.44
N ALA A 114 -2.60 5.21 23.51
CA ALA A 114 -3.16 5.99 24.60
C ALA A 114 -3.49 7.44 24.19
N LEU A 115 -2.77 7.99 23.20
CA LEU A 115 -2.97 9.36 22.68
C LEU A 115 -3.91 9.38 21.49
N ALA A 116 -3.76 8.42 20.57
CA ALA A 116 -4.55 8.33 19.36
C ALA A 116 -4.97 6.87 19.10
N LYS A 117 -6.13 6.50 19.65
CA LYS A 117 -6.72 5.18 19.41
C LYS A 117 -7.01 4.99 17.92
N ARG A 118 -6.65 3.81 17.43
CA ARG A 118 -6.89 3.38 16.05
C ARG A 118 -7.86 2.23 16.04
N LYS A 119 -8.74 2.22 15.04
CA LYS A 119 -9.66 1.12 14.76
C LYS A 119 -9.28 0.42 13.48
N THR A 120 -9.09 -0.88 13.58
CA THR A 120 -8.89 -1.78 12.45
C THR A 120 -10.24 -2.21 11.89
N TRP A 121 -10.39 -2.09 10.57
CA TRP A 121 -11.57 -2.48 9.84
C TRP A 121 -11.20 -3.59 8.86
N ARG A 122 -12.11 -4.56 8.70
CA ARG A 122 -12.00 -5.57 7.64
C ARG A 122 -12.35 -4.92 6.31
N ASN A 123 -11.48 -5.06 5.32
CA ASN A 123 -11.77 -4.57 3.97
C ASN A 123 -12.94 -5.40 3.37
N PRO A 124 -14.01 -4.77 2.83
CA PRO A 124 -15.10 -5.50 2.16
C PRO A 124 -14.58 -6.35 1.00
N TRP A 125 -13.59 -5.85 0.26
CA TRP A 125 -12.91 -6.58 -0.82
C TRP A 125 -11.73 -7.42 -0.34
N ARG A 126 -11.75 -7.87 0.92
CA ARG A 126 -10.77 -8.82 1.44
C ARG A 126 -10.84 -10.11 0.63
N ARG A 127 -9.70 -10.55 0.09
CA ARG A 127 -9.57 -11.85 -0.60
C ARG A 127 -9.86 -13.03 0.34
N SER A 128 -10.03 -14.23 -0.22
CA SER A 128 -10.37 -15.42 0.56
C SER A 128 -9.24 -15.95 1.46
N TYR A 129 -7.98 -15.63 1.16
CA TYR A 129 -6.79 -16.24 1.79
C TYR A 129 -6.83 -17.77 1.73
N HIS A 130 -7.42 -18.30 0.65
CA HIS A 130 -7.63 -19.72 0.49
C HIS A 130 -7.37 -20.14 -0.97
N LYS A 131 -6.64 -21.24 -1.16
CA LYS A 131 -6.17 -21.70 -2.50
C LYS A 131 -7.29 -22.08 -3.47
N ARG A 132 -8.50 -22.32 -2.96
CA ARG A 132 -9.65 -22.85 -3.74
C ARG A 132 -10.93 -22.04 -3.63
N LYS A 133 -11.05 -21.17 -2.61
CA LYS A 133 -12.30 -20.45 -2.36
C LYS A 133 -12.18 -19.07 -2.99
N LYS A 134 -13.23 -18.62 -3.66
CA LYS A 134 -13.38 -17.23 -4.06
C LYS A 134 -14.07 -16.44 -2.96
N ALA A 135 -13.78 -15.16 -2.86
CA ALA A 135 -14.55 -14.22 -2.07
C ALA A 135 -15.84 -13.84 -2.81
N GLU A 136 -16.82 -13.32 -2.08
CA GLU A 136 -18.14 -12.96 -2.63
C GLU A 136 -18.03 -11.88 -3.72
N TRP A 137 -17.24 -10.83 -3.47
CA TRP A 137 -16.96 -9.80 -4.45
C TRP A 137 -16.27 -10.31 -5.73
N GLU A 138 -15.65 -11.49 -5.72
CA GLU A 138 -15.03 -12.11 -6.91
C GLU A 138 -16.04 -12.83 -7.79
N VAL A 139 -17.26 -13.06 -7.30
CA VAL A 139 -18.32 -13.81 -8.02
C VAL A 139 -19.59 -13.01 -8.22
N ASP A 140 -19.88 -12.05 -7.35
CA ASP A 140 -21.05 -11.18 -7.42
C ASP A 140 -20.67 -9.82 -8.04
N PRO A 141 -21.19 -9.48 -9.24
CA PRO A 141 -20.95 -8.18 -9.88
C PRO A 141 -21.62 -7.02 -9.11
N ASP A 142 -22.69 -7.27 -8.37
CA ASP A 142 -23.47 -6.24 -7.67
C ASP A 142 -23.07 -6.08 -6.20
N TYR A 143 -21.99 -6.74 -5.78
CA TYR A 143 -21.49 -6.73 -4.38
C TYR A 143 -21.37 -5.33 -3.78
N CYS A 144 -20.96 -4.32 -4.57
CA CYS A 144 -20.83 -2.97 -4.04
C CYS A 144 -22.18 -2.33 -3.63
N GLU A 145 -23.31 -2.77 -4.19
CA GLU A 145 -24.62 -2.24 -3.80
C GLU A 145 -24.99 -2.61 -2.36
N GLU A 146 -24.60 -3.81 -1.90
CA GLU A 146 -24.71 -4.19 -0.48
C GLU A 146 -23.73 -3.38 0.39
N VAL A 147 -22.48 -3.21 -0.08
CA VAL A 147 -21.48 -2.42 0.64
C VAL A 147 -21.96 -0.98 0.84
N LYS A 148 -22.52 -0.34 -0.20
CA LYS A 148 -23.10 1.02 -0.16
C LYS A 148 -24.23 1.17 0.85
N GLN A 149 -24.86 0.08 1.31
CA GLN A 149 -25.94 0.10 2.31
C GLN A 149 -25.45 -0.26 3.72
N THR A 150 -24.18 -0.64 3.86
CA THR A 150 -23.63 -1.17 5.11
C THR A 150 -22.81 -0.11 5.84
N PRO A 151 -23.10 0.21 7.12
CA PRO A 151 -22.23 1.08 7.91
C PRO A 151 -20.80 0.51 8.01
N PRO A 152 -19.75 1.34 7.86
CA PRO A 152 -19.77 2.80 7.78
C PRO A 152 -19.71 3.36 6.34
N TYR A 153 -19.99 2.55 5.33
CA TYR A 153 -19.86 2.91 3.90
C TYR A 153 -21.12 3.57 3.32
N ASP A 154 -22.24 3.45 4.03
CA ASP A 154 -23.54 4.04 3.72
C ASP A 154 -23.59 5.57 3.88
N SER A 155 -22.58 6.17 4.50
CA SER A 155 -22.53 7.59 4.80
C SER A 155 -21.09 8.12 4.84
N GLY A 156 -20.95 9.43 4.66
CA GLY A 156 -19.65 10.11 4.71
C GLY A 156 -18.73 9.72 3.56
N THR A 157 -17.42 9.75 3.81
CA THR A 157 -16.40 9.62 2.76
C THR A 157 -15.78 8.23 2.68
N ARG A 158 -16.18 7.29 3.54
CA ARG A 158 -15.46 6.03 3.73
C ARG A 158 -15.40 5.18 2.47
N LEU A 159 -16.49 5.14 1.69
CA LEU A 159 -16.48 4.42 0.42
C LEU A 159 -15.45 5.03 -0.55
N LEU A 160 -15.41 6.36 -0.65
CA LEU A 160 -14.44 7.07 -1.49
C LEU A 160 -13.00 6.87 -1.00
N ASP A 161 -12.76 6.75 0.31
CA ASP A 161 -11.45 6.39 0.86
C ASP A 161 -11.00 5.00 0.43
N ILE A 162 -11.93 4.03 0.34
CA ILE A 162 -11.60 2.73 -0.23
C ILE A 162 -11.24 2.87 -1.71
N MET A 163 -11.94 3.71 -2.48
CA MET A 163 -11.64 3.90 -3.91
C MET A 163 -10.23 4.49 -4.12
N ASP A 164 -9.84 5.48 -3.31
CA ASP A 164 -8.47 6.03 -3.33
C ASP A 164 -7.44 4.96 -2.97
N MET A 165 -7.69 4.17 -1.92
CA MET A 165 -6.81 3.08 -1.50
C MET A 165 -6.73 1.97 -2.57
N THR A 166 -7.82 1.67 -3.27
CA THR A 166 -7.88 0.74 -4.39
C THR A 166 -7.00 1.20 -5.56
N VAL A 167 -7.09 2.48 -5.93
CA VAL A 167 -6.21 3.08 -6.94
C VAL A 167 -4.75 2.97 -6.49
N PHE A 168 -4.46 3.33 -5.24
CA PHE A 168 -3.13 3.23 -4.66
C PHE A 168 -2.56 1.81 -4.72
N ASP A 169 -3.30 0.83 -4.20
CA ASP A 169 -2.92 -0.57 -4.18
C ASP A 169 -2.74 -1.13 -5.60
N PHE A 170 -3.58 -0.75 -6.56
CA PHE A 170 -3.44 -1.21 -7.95
C PHE A 170 -2.17 -0.67 -8.61
N LEU A 171 -1.86 0.62 -8.43
CA LEU A 171 -0.67 1.24 -9.02
C LEU A 171 0.62 0.55 -8.57
N MET A 172 0.71 0.15 -7.30
CA MET A 172 1.85 -0.64 -6.80
C MET A 172 1.69 -2.15 -6.97
N GLY A 173 0.49 -2.66 -7.21
CA GLY A 173 0.17 -4.08 -7.35
C GLY A 173 0.09 -4.82 -6.01
N ASN A 174 -0.38 -4.16 -4.95
CA ASN A 174 -0.57 -4.76 -3.64
C ASN A 174 -1.90 -5.53 -3.58
N MET A 175 -1.82 -6.85 -3.41
CA MET A 175 -2.99 -7.73 -3.33
C MET A 175 -3.43 -8.02 -1.90
N ASP A 176 -2.68 -7.56 -0.89
CA ASP A 176 -2.77 -8.05 0.48
C ASP A 176 -3.54 -7.10 1.43
N ARG A 177 -4.33 -6.18 0.88
CA ARG A 177 -5.16 -5.24 1.64
C ARG A 177 -6.36 -5.92 2.31
N HIS A 178 -6.13 -6.76 3.32
CA HIS A 178 -7.21 -7.44 4.05
C HIS A 178 -7.88 -6.59 5.13
N HIS A 179 -7.15 -5.60 5.64
CA HIS A 179 -7.60 -4.70 6.70
C HIS A 179 -7.12 -3.30 6.37
N TYR A 180 -7.73 -2.32 7.01
CA TYR A 180 -7.28 -0.93 6.97
C TYR A 180 -7.52 -0.29 8.34
N GLU A 181 -6.77 0.77 8.65
CA GLU A 181 -6.86 1.46 9.94
C GLU A 181 -7.38 2.89 9.80
N THR A 182 -8.01 3.38 10.85
CA THR A 182 -8.51 4.76 10.97
C THR A 182 -8.32 5.27 12.39
N PHE A 183 -8.26 6.59 12.59
CA PHE A 183 -8.26 7.18 13.93
C PHE A 183 -9.68 7.23 14.50
N GLU A 184 -9.89 6.62 15.68
CA GLU A 184 -11.21 6.52 16.31
C GLU A 184 -11.79 7.87 16.70
N LYS A 185 -10.92 8.82 17.06
CA LYS A 185 -11.30 10.15 17.54
C LYS A 185 -12.22 10.90 16.58
N PHE A 186 -12.13 10.64 15.29
CA PHE A 186 -12.89 11.33 14.25
C PHE A 186 -14.13 10.55 13.77
N GLY A 187 -14.46 9.41 14.39
CA GLY A 187 -15.62 8.63 14.01
C GLY A 187 -15.57 8.17 12.55
N ASN A 188 -16.62 8.47 11.77
CA ASN A 188 -16.64 8.17 10.33
C ASN A 188 -16.05 9.29 9.46
N GLU A 189 -15.92 10.51 9.99
CA GLU A 189 -15.26 11.66 9.33
C GLU A 189 -13.74 11.58 9.49
N THR A 190 -13.18 10.43 9.12
CA THR A 190 -11.77 10.08 9.27
C THR A 190 -11.24 9.58 7.93
N PHE A 191 -9.93 9.49 7.78
CA PHE A 191 -9.30 8.94 6.59
C PHE A 191 -8.73 7.54 6.87
N ILE A 192 -8.58 6.75 5.81
CA ILE A 192 -7.88 5.47 5.87
C ILE A 192 -6.37 5.71 5.91
N ILE A 193 -5.69 5.13 6.90
CA ILE A 193 -4.24 5.13 6.98
C ILE A 193 -3.70 4.03 6.05
N HIS A 194 -2.86 4.40 5.08
CA HIS A 194 -2.28 3.49 4.09
C HIS A 194 -1.05 2.76 4.67
N LEU A 195 -1.28 1.78 5.54
CA LEU A 195 -0.23 0.96 6.18
C LEU A 195 0.13 -0.29 5.35
N ASP A 196 1.05 -1.13 5.82
CA ASP A 196 1.32 -2.49 5.31
C ASP A 196 1.45 -2.57 3.77
N ASN A 197 2.45 -1.89 3.22
CA ASN A 197 2.68 -1.79 1.77
C ASN A 197 3.84 -2.69 1.30
N GLY A 198 4.44 -3.48 2.21
CA GLY A 198 5.56 -4.37 1.94
C GLY A 198 5.32 -5.41 0.85
N ARG A 199 4.07 -5.73 0.52
CA ARG A 199 3.68 -6.64 -0.58
C ARG A 199 3.39 -5.92 -1.91
N GLY A 200 3.62 -4.61 -1.99
CA GLY A 200 3.63 -3.84 -3.23
C GLY A 200 4.87 -4.13 -4.08
N PHE A 201 4.84 -3.69 -5.34
CA PHE A 201 5.97 -3.75 -6.28
C PHE A 201 6.61 -5.15 -6.43
N GLY A 202 5.80 -6.22 -6.36
CA GLY A 202 6.26 -7.59 -6.58
C GLY A 202 6.46 -7.91 -8.07
N LYS A 203 5.50 -7.55 -8.92
CA LYS A 203 5.49 -7.91 -10.34
C LYS A 203 5.32 -6.64 -11.19
N HIS A 204 6.30 -6.29 -12.02
CA HIS A 204 6.18 -5.15 -12.95
C HIS A 204 5.58 -5.55 -14.31
N SER A 205 5.64 -6.84 -14.66
CA SER A 205 5.14 -7.38 -15.93
C SER A 205 3.74 -7.99 -15.84
N HIS A 206 3.07 -7.84 -14.69
CA HIS A 206 1.70 -8.30 -14.44
C HIS A 206 0.92 -7.19 -13.76
N ASP A 207 -0.31 -6.96 -14.18
CA ASP A 207 -1.23 -6.03 -13.55
C ASP A 207 -2.42 -6.84 -13.04
N GLU A 208 -2.60 -6.84 -11.72
CA GLU A 208 -3.70 -7.57 -11.11
C GLU A 208 -4.98 -6.74 -11.17
N VAL A 209 -5.73 -6.90 -12.26
CA VAL A 209 -6.99 -6.16 -12.49
C VAL A 209 -8.03 -6.43 -11.40
N SER A 210 -7.98 -7.56 -10.70
CA SER A 210 -8.90 -7.83 -9.59
C SER A 210 -8.76 -6.84 -8.42
N ILE A 211 -7.63 -6.10 -8.32
CA ILE A 211 -7.49 -5.01 -7.33
C ILE A 211 -8.45 -3.85 -7.66
N LEU A 212 -8.76 -3.61 -8.94
CA LEU A 212 -9.66 -2.52 -9.37
C LEU A 212 -11.16 -2.84 -9.26
N VAL A 213 -11.52 -4.08 -8.89
CA VAL A 213 -12.93 -4.49 -8.75
C VAL A 213 -13.77 -3.55 -7.86
N PRO A 214 -13.28 -3.02 -6.72
CA PRO A 214 -14.02 -2.02 -5.95
C PRO A 214 -14.39 -0.80 -6.79
N LEU A 215 -13.45 -0.28 -7.59
CA LEU A 215 -13.69 0.88 -8.45
C LEU A 215 -14.67 0.55 -9.57
N THR A 216 -14.52 -0.62 -10.20
CA THR A 216 -15.40 -1.08 -11.29
C THR A 216 -16.83 -1.36 -10.81
N GLN A 217 -17.01 -1.94 -9.62
CA GLN A 217 -18.33 -2.24 -9.07
C GLN A 217 -19.02 -0.99 -8.52
N CYS A 218 -18.29 -0.17 -7.76
CA CYS A 218 -18.90 0.98 -7.11
C CYS A 218 -19.12 2.15 -8.06
N CYS A 219 -18.24 2.31 -9.06
CA CYS A 219 -18.20 3.45 -9.97
C CYS A 219 -18.28 4.79 -9.23
N ARG A 220 -17.45 4.98 -8.20
CA ARG A 220 -17.34 6.23 -7.44
C ARG A 220 -15.87 6.61 -7.28
N ILE A 221 -15.54 7.88 -7.36
CA ILE A 221 -14.20 8.41 -7.08
C ILE A 221 -14.28 9.89 -6.68
N ARG A 222 -13.29 10.36 -5.93
CA ARG A 222 -13.11 11.80 -5.67
C ARG A 222 -12.69 12.55 -6.93
N LYS A 223 -13.19 13.77 -7.08
CA LYS A 223 -12.79 14.69 -8.15
C LYS A 223 -11.31 15.02 -8.06
N SER A 224 -10.79 15.27 -6.85
CA SER A 224 -9.35 15.50 -6.62
C SER A 224 -8.50 14.34 -7.15
N THR A 225 -8.85 13.10 -6.83
CA THR A 225 -8.15 11.89 -7.30
C THR A 225 -8.26 11.72 -8.81
N HIS A 226 -9.45 11.88 -9.39
CA HIS A 226 -9.65 11.77 -10.83
C HIS A 226 -8.80 12.78 -11.61
N LEU A 227 -8.82 14.06 -11.19
CA LEU A 227 -8.00 15.11 -11.79
C LEU A 227 -6.50 14.84 -11.64
N ARG A 228 -6.08 14.32 -10.48
CA ARG A 228 -4.69 13.94 -10.24
C ARG A 228 -4.23 12.83 -11.19
N LEU A 229 -5.05 11.79 -11.39
CA LEU A 229 -4.76 10.71 -12.32
C LEU A 229 -4.67 11.20 -13.77
N GLN A 230 -5.59 12.08 -14.19
CA GLN A 230 -5.55 12.69 -15.52
C GLN A 230 -4.28 13.52 -15.73
N LEU A 231 -3.83 14.26 -14.71
CA LEU A 231 -2.57 14.99 -14.75
C LEU A 231 -1.39 14.02 -14.91
N LEU A 232 -1.34 12.96 -14.10
CA LEU A 232 -0.26 11.97 -14.10
C LEU A 232 -0.19 11.10 -15.38
N ALA A 233 -1.22 11.14 -16.21
CA ALA A 233 -1.24 10.50 -17.52
C ALA A 233 -0.64 11.37 -18.64
N LYS A 234 -0.43 12.67 -18.40
CA LYS A 234 0.20 13.58 -19.37
C LYS A 234 1.70 13.31 -19.47
N GLU A 235 2.26 13.49 -20.66
CA GLU A 235 3.67 13.21 -20.95
C GLU A 235 4.62 14.00 -20.05
N GLU A 236 4.30 15.27 -19.74
CA GLU A 236 5.13 16.15 -18.91
C GLU A 236 5.08 15.81 -17.42
N PHE A 237 4.05 15.06 -16.98
CA PHE A 237 3.77 14.77 -15.57
C PHE A 237 3.67 13.28 -15.29
N LYS A 238 4.24 12.44 -16.17
CA LYS A 238 4.22 10.98 -16.03
C LYS A 238 4.58 10.56 -14.61
N LEU A 239 3.76 9.66 -14.06
CA LEU A 239 3.97 9.12 -12.72
C LEU A 239 5.36 8.51 -12.55
N SER A 240 5.86 7.80 -13.57
CA SER A 240 7.20 7.23 -13.58
C SER A 240 8.32 8.27 -13.40
N LEU A 241 8.20 9.44 -14.04
CA LEU A 241 9.18 10.53 -13.96
C LEU A 241 9.19 11.13 -12.56
N LEU A 242 8.00 11.46 -12.03
CA LEU A 242 7.87 12.04 -10.69
C LEU A 242 8.32 11.06 -9.61
N MET A 243 8.01 9.77 -9.75
CA MET A 243 8.50 8.73 -8.85
C MET A 243 10.02 8.61 -8.89
N SER A 244 10.62 8.60 -10.08
CA SER A 244 12.08 8.56 -10.25
C SER A 244 12.74 9.75 -9.55
N GLU A 245 12.28 10.96 -9.81
CA GLU A 245 12.82 12.18 -9.19
C GLU A 245 12.66 12.17 -7.66
N SER A 246 11.50 11.74 -7.18
CA SER A 246 11.19 11.69 -5.75
C SER A 246 12.06 10.66 -5.01
N LEU A 247 12.29 9.49 -5.60
CA LEU A 247 13.04 8.38 -4.99
C LEU A 247 14.56 8.58 -5.01
N VAL A 248 15.10 9.40 -5.91
CA VAL A 248 16.55 9.68 -5.99
C VAL A 248 17.10 10.29 -4.69
N ARG A 249 16.24 10.91 -3.88
CA ARG A 249 16.62 11.53 -2.60
C ARG A 249 16.74 10.53 -1.44
N ASP A 250 16.29 9.28 -1.63
CA ASP A 250 16.39 8.24 -0.61
C ASP A 250 17.80 7.61 -0.58
N TRP A 251 18.26 7.24 0.61
CA TRP A 251 19.60 6.65 0.80
C TRP A 251 19.75 5.27 0.16
N LEU A 252 18.66 4.56 -0.10
CA LEU A 252 18.65 3.28 -0.81
C LEU A 252 18.41 3.43 -2.31
N SER A 253 18.61 4.62 -2.89
CA SER A 253 18.50 4.81 -4.32
C SER A 253 19.49 3.91 -5.09
N PRO A 254 19.05 3.16 -6.12
CA PRO A 254 17.69 3.12 -6.67
C PRO A 254 16.72 2.23 -5.87
N VAL A 255 15.61 2.81 -5.41
CA VAL A 255 14.56 2.09 -4.64
C VAL A 255 13.71 1.17 -5.53
N LEU A 256 13.41 1.59 -6.75
CA LEU A 256 12.68 0.83 -7.76
C LEU A 256 13.49 0.73 -9.06
N ILE A 257 13.41 -0.42 -9.74
CA ILE A 257 13.95 -0.57 -11.10
C ILE A 257 13.05 0.10 -12.14
N GLN A 258 13.64 0.46 -13.29
CA GLN A 258 12.96 1.15 -14.38
C GLN A 258 11.67 0.46 -14.84
N GLN A 259 11.63 -0.86 -14.83
CA GLN A 259 10.45 -1.62 -15.27
C GLN A 259 9.25 -1.43 -14.34
N HIS A 260 9.47 -1.26 -13.02
CA HIS A 260 8.40 -0.93 -12.09
C HIS A 260 7.86 0.48 -12.35
N LEU A 261 8.75 1.46 -12.59
CA LEU A 261 8.34 2.82 -12.94
C LEU A 261 7.47 2.84 -14.21
N GLN A 262 7.88 2.14 -15.27
CA GLN A 262 7.10 2.02 -16.51
C GLN A 262 5.76 1.30 -16.32
N ALA A 263 5.71 0.31 -15.42
CA ALA A 263 4.47 -0.39 -15.08
C ALA A 263 3.44 0.55 -14.44
N MET A 264 3.88 1.53 -13.64
CA MET A 264 2.99 2.50 -13.02
C MET A 264 2.28 3.38 -14.05
N ASP A 265 2.98 3.86 -15.09
CA ASP A 265 2.35 4.63 -16.17
C ASP A 265 1.29 3.80 -16.92
N ARG A 266 1.58 2.52 -17.17
CA ARG A 266 0.63 1.59 -17.77
C ARG A 266 -0.61 1.41 -16.90
N ARG A 267 -0.43 1.28 -15.58
CA ARG A 267 -1.52 1.11 -14.61
C ARG A 267 -2.36 2.38 -14.46
N VAL A 268 -1.77 3.58 -14.46
CA VAL A 268 -2.54 4.84 -14.46
C VAL A 268 -3.54 4.88 -15.62
N ARG A 269 -3.11 4.48 -16.82
CA ARG A 269 -4.02 4.40 -17.99
C ARG A 269 -5.15 3.40 -17.78
N GLN A 270 -4.87 2.25 -17.18
CA GLN A 270 -5.93 1.26 -16.88
C GLN A 270 -6.94 1.80 -15.86
N VAL A 271 -6.50 2.52 -14.82
CA VAL A 271 -7.43 3.18 -13.88
C VAL A 271 -8.32 4.19 -14.61
N LEU A 272 -7.74 5.03 -15.47
CA LEU A 272 -8.51 6.01 -16.24
C LEU A 272 -9.50 5.35 -17.21
N ASN A 273 -9.14 4.22 -17.82
CA ASN A 273 -10.08 3.46 -18.66
C ASN A 273 -11.27 2.94 -17.86
N VAL A 274 -11.04 2.35 -16.67
CA VAL A 274 -12.13 1.90 -15.78
C VAL A 274 -13.04 3.07 -15.40
N LEU A 275 -12.47 4.24 -15.12
CA LEU A 275 -13.26 5.44 -14.81
C LEU A 275 -14.05 5.93 -16.04
N SER A 276 -13.48 5.85 -17.25
CA SER A 276 -14.19 6.19 -18.49
C SER A 276 -15.41 5.29 -18.68
N ASP A 277 -15.22 3.97 -18.54
CA ASP A 277 -16.31 3.00 -18.65
C ASP A 277 -17.42 3.26 -17.62
N CYS A 278 -17.05 3.57 -16.37
CA CYS A 278 -18.01 3.97 -15.35
C CYS A 278 -18.75 5.27 -15.71
N VAL A 279 -18.06 6.28 -16.24
CA VAL A 279 -18.66 7.57 -16.62
C VAL A 279 -19.60 7.41 -17.80
N GLU A 280 -19.27 6.57 -18.78
CA GLU A 280 -20.13 6.25 -19.91
C GLU A 280 -21.41 5.52 -19.47
N LYS A 281 -21.31 4.64 -18.46
CA LYS A 281 -22.43 3.84 -17.96
C LYS A 281 -23.35 4.61 -17.00
N GLU A 282 -22.78 5.30 -16.01
CA GLU A 282 -23.52 5.87 -14.87
C GLU A 282 -23.60 7.41 -14.90
N GLY A 283 -22.81 8.07 -15.77
CA GLY A 283 -22.74 9.52 -15.89
C GLY A 283 -21.72 10.18 -14.97
N TYR A 284 -21.09 11.26 -15.45
CA TYR A 284 -19.98 11.92 -14.75
C TYR A 284 -20.33 12.38 -13.33
N SER A 285 -21.51 12.96 -13.13
CA SER A 285 -21.94 13.50 -11.83
C SER A 285 -22.20 12.41 -10.79
N TYR A 286 -22.51 11.19 -11.21
CA TYR A 286 -22.64 10.06 -10.30
C TYR A 286 -21.27 9.52 -9.91
N VAL A 287 -20.38 9.35 -10.90
CA VAL A 287 -19.08 8.73 -10.71
C VAL A 287 -18.11 9.61 -9.95
N VAL A 288 -18.10 10.91 -10.25
CA VAL A 288 -17.09 11.84 -9.74
C VAL A 288 -17.72 12.73 -8.66
N GLU A 289 -17.43 12.41 -7.40
CA GLU A 289 -17.86 13.19 -6.25
C GLU A 289 -17.00 14.46 -6.14
N ASP A 290 -17.62 15.64 -6.11
CA ASP A 290 -16.90 16.90 -5.95
C ASP A 290 -16.49 17.16 -4.49
N ASP A 291 -15.25 16.80 -4.17
CA ASP A 291 -14.61 17.03 -2.88
C ASP A 291 -13.79 18.34 -2.82
N LEU A 292 -13.83 19.15 -3.88
CA LEU A 292 -13.10 20.42 -3.97
C LEU A 292 -13.97 21.62 -3.58
N GLN A 293 -15.29 21.47 -3.61
CA GLN A 293 -16.21 22.47 -3.10
C GLN A 293 -16.29 22.32 -1.58
N GLY A 294 -15.98 23.40 -0.85
CA GLY A 294 -16.18 23.44 0.60
C GLY A 294 -17.64 23.17 0.98
N PRO A 295 -17.94 22.87 2.26
CA PRO A 295 -19.29 22.52 2.69
C PRO A 295 -20.28 23.57 2.21
N THR A 296 -21.29 23.14 1.44
CA THR A 296 -22.38 24.00 0.99
C THR A 296 -23.05 24.58 2.24
N PRO A 297 -23.14 25.91 2.38
CA PRO A 297 -23.83 26.50 3.52
C PRO A 297 -25.27 26.00 3.52
N PRO A 298 -25.85 25.71 4.70
CA PRO A 298 -27.22 25.24 4.79
C PRO A 298 -28.16 26.25 4.11
N PRO A 299 -29.24 25.78 3.45
CA PRO A 299 -30.19 26.67 2.82
C PRO A 299 -30.72 27.65 3.85
N ARG A 300 -30.62 28.95 3.55
CA ARG A 300 -31.25 30.00 4.36
C ARG A 300 -32.74 29.72 4.38
N GLN A 301 -33.27 29.33 5.54
CA GLN A 301 -34.71 29.32 5.78
C GLN A 301 -35.20 30.76 5.55
N ARG A 302 -36.09 30.94 4.58
CA ARG A 302 -36.84 32.19 4.36
C ARG A 302 -38.11 32.15 5.18
#